data_AF-A0AB74DR10-F1
#
_entry.id   AF-A0AB74DR10-F1
#
_cell.length_a   1.000
_cell.length_b   1.000
_cell.length_c   1.000
_cell.angle_alpha   90.00
_cell.angle_beta   90.00
_cell.angle_gamma   90.00
#
_symmetry.space_group_name_H-M   'P 1'
#
loop_
_entity.id
_entity.type
_entity.pdbx_description
1 polymer ?
#
loop_
_entity_poly.entity_id
_entity_poly.type
_entity_poly.pdbx_seq_one_letter_code
_entity_poly.pdbx_strand_id
1 'polypeptide(L)'
;MTLDNKLGLTDSLELAKMEEKISKTRAKELFEEQLLDDKAAGTYATLAFIHGFLFEEIYDFAGQIRTVNLSKGNFRFAPVMYLSASLKNVDRMPQRTFDQIVEKYVELNIAHPFREGNGRSMRLWLDHLLKAELGQVVDWSQVDKEDYLLAMERSPIRDTEIKHVLKQALTKDIHNRHLYMKGVDHSYYYEGYSLYKAEDL
;
A
#
# COMPACT_ATOMS: atom_id res chain seq x y z
N MET A 1 -16.29 -16.06 -6.55
CA MET A 1 -17.26 -15.09 -6.04
C MET A 1 -16.52 -13.77 -5.89
N THR A 2 -17.01 -12.71 -6.50
CA THR A 2 -16.41 -11.38 -6.45
C THR A 2 -16.79 -10.66 -5.16
N LEU A 3 -16.03 -9.63 -4.79
CA LEU A 3 -16.47 -8.67 -3.78
C LEU A 3 -17.58 -7.79 -4.38
N ASP A 4 -18.49 -7.33 -3.53
CA ASP A 4 -19.45 -6.29 -3.91
C ASP A 4 -18.68 -5.08 -4.43
N ASN A 5 -19.05 -4.64 -5.63
CA ASN A 5 -18.36 -3.58 -6.35
C ASN A 5 -19.37 -2.68 -7.07
N LYS A 6 -19.03 -1.39 -7.18
CA LYS A 6 -19.86 -0.37 -7.82
C LYS A 6 -20.02 -0.57 -9.33
N LEU A 7 -19.15 -1.39 -9.93
CA LEU A 7 -19.17 -1.71 -11.36
C LEU A 7 -20.21 -2.77 -11.72
N GLY A 8 -20.84 -3.43 -10.74
CA GLY A 8 -21.83 -4.49 -10.96
C GLY A 8 -21.23 -5.77 -11.58
N LEU A 9 -19.91 -5.96 -11.49
CA LEU A 9 -19.21 -7.08 -12.12
C LEU A 9 -19.28 -8.34 -11.24
N THR A 10 -19.75 -9.44 -11.83
CA THR A 10 -19.84 -10.75 -11.18
C THR A 10 -18.75 -11.73 -11.62
N ASP A 11 -18.09 -11.45 -12.75
CA ASP A 11 -16.93 -12.21 -13.22
C ASP A 11 -15.64 -11.69 -12.56
N SER A 12 -14.87 -12.59 -11.96
CA SER A 12 -13.68 -12.21 -11.19
C SER A 12 -12.53 -11.73 -12.06
N LEU A 13 -12.41 -12.23 -13.29
CA LEU A 13 -11.34 -11.82 -14.20
C LEU A 13 -11.62 -10.42 -14.76
N GLU A 14 -12.87 -10.15 -15.14
CA GLU A 14 -13.30 -8.82 -15.58
C GLU A 14 -13.22 -7.80 -14.45
N LEU A 15 -13.59 -8.17 -13.21
CA LEU A 15 -13.40 -7.29 -12.06
C LEU A 15 -11.91 -6.97 -11.83
N ALA A 16 -11.02 -7.98 -11.89
CA ALA A 16 -9.59 -7.77 -11.71
C ALA A 16 -8.99 -6.86 -12.79
N LYS A 17 -9.41 -7.01 -14.05
CA LYS A 17 -9.04 -6.12 -15.15
C LYS A 17 -9.43 -4.67 -14.89
N MET A 18 -10.70 -4.45 -14.54
CA MET A 18 -11.23 -3.11 -14.33
C MET A 18 -10.65 -2.46 -13.07
N GLU A 19 -10.46 -3.24 -12.00
CA GLU A 19 -9.78 -2.80 -10.79
C GLU A 19 -8.35 -2.33 -11.12
N GLU A 20 -7.54 -3.15 -11.81
CA GLU A 20 -6.19 -2.78 -12.20
C GLU A 20 -6.17 -1.49 -13.01
N LYS A 21 -7.02 -1.40 -14.05
CA LYS A 21 -7.07 -0.24 -14.94
C LYS A 21 -7.41 1.05 -14.18
N ILE A 22 -8.52 1.05 -13.45
CA ILE A 22 -9.03 2.24 -12.75
C ILE A 22 -8.03 2.67 -11.67
N SER A 23 -7.63 1.74 -10.81
CA SER A 23 -6.77 2.08 -9.66
C SER A 23 -5.34 2.44 -10.07
N LYS A 24 -4.78 1.89 -11.16
CA LYS A 24 -3.49 2.37 -11.71
C LYS A 24 -3.62 3.77 -12.32
N THR A 25 -4.71 4.06 -13.02
CA THR A 25 -4.99 5.41 -13.56
C THR A 25 -5.02 6.43 -12.42
N ARG A 26 -5.72 6.10 -11.33
CA ARG A 26 -5.74 6.91 -10.10
C ARG A 26 -4.38 7.02 -9.43
N ALA A 27 -3.58 5.95 -9.38
CA ALA A 27 -2.22 6.03 -8.83
C ALA A 27 -1.34 6.99 -9.66
N LYS A 28 -1.46 6.98 -10.99
CA LYS A 28 -0.78 7.94 -11.86
C LYS A 28 -1.21 9.38 -11.55
N GLU A 29 -2.52 9.64 -11.48
CA GLU A 29 -3.08 10.95 -11.15
C GLU A 29 -2.58 11.45 -9.77
N LEU A 30 -2.53 10.56 -8.77
CA LEU A 30 -2.05 10.87 -7.41
C LEU A 30 -0.63 11.48 -7.43
N PHE A 31 0.24 10.99 -8.31
CA PHE A 31 1.61 11.49 -8.47
C PHE A 31 1.70 12.74 -9.33
N GLU A 32 1.04 12.74 -10.50
CA GLU A 32 1.13 13.84 -11.46
C GLU A 32 0.54 15.14 -10.90
N GLU A 33 -0.55 15.03 -10.15
CA GLU A 33 -1.24 16.15 -9.49
C GLU A 33 -0.70 16.44 -8.07
N GLN A 34 0.34 15.73 -7.62
CA GLN A 34 1.01 15.95 -6.33
C GLN A 34 0.06 15.93 -5.13
N LEU A 35 -0.96 15.07 -5.14
CA LEU A 35 -2.08 15.11 -4.18
C LEU A 35 -1.70 14.72 -2.74
N LEU A 36 -0.47 14.28 -2.52
CA LEU A 36 0.07 13.94 -1.20
C LEU A 36 0.93 15.06 -0.59
N ASP A 37 1.31 16.08 -1.35
CA ASP A 37 2.27 17.10 -0.88
C ASP A 37 1.74 17.93 0.30
N ASP A 38 0.41 18.06 0.45
CA ASP A 38 -0.24 18.73 1.58
C ASP A 38 -0.67 17.76 2.71
N LYS A 39 -0.43 16.45 2.56
CA LYS A 39 -0.89 15.42 3.49
C LYS A 39 0.18 15.07 4.52
N ALA A 40 -0.22 14.95 5.78
CA ALA A 40 0.67 14.54 6.87
C ALA A 40 1.24 13.13 6.63
N ALA A 41 2.56 13.03 6.53
CA ALA A 41 3.25 11.75 6.37
C ALA A 41 3.06 10.84 7.59
N GLY A 42 2.89 9.53 7.34
CA GLY A 42 2.89 8.53 8.40
C GLY A 42 1.58 8.42 9.20
N THR A 43 0.46 8.93 8.69
CA THR A 43 -0.84 8.86 9.37
C THR A 43 -1.82 7.91 8.68
N TYR A 44 -2.74 7.32 9.45
CA TYR A 44 -3.87 6.55 8.92
C TYR A 44 -4.76 7.43 8.04
N ALA A 45 -4.94 8.72 8.37
CA ALA A 45 -5.73 9.65 7.55
C ALA A 45 -5.18 9.73 6.12
N THR A 46 -3.85 9.84 5.96
CA THR A 46 -3.21 9.84 4.63
C THR A 46 -3.34 8.48 3.94
N LEU A 47 -3.24 7.38 4.67
CA LEU A 47 -3.47 6.05 4.09
C LEU A 47 -4.92 5.89 3.61
N ALA A 48 -5.90 6.33 4.40
CA ALA A 48 -7.32 6.28 4.06
C ALA A 48 -7.63 7.17 2.85
N PHE A 49 -6.97 8.32 2.74
CA PHE A 49 -7.03 9.18 1.55
C PHE A 49 -6.51 8.44 0.31
N ILE A 50 -5.31 7.85 0.38
CA ILE A 50 -4.74 7.07 -0.74
C ILE A 50 -5.69 5.94 -1.13
N HIS A 51 -6.13 5.12 -0.18
CA HIS A 51 -7.03 3.99 -0.45
C HIS A 51 -8.40 4.45 -1.00
N GLY A 52 -8.94 5.55 -0.49
CA GLY A 52 -10.15 6.18 -1.04
C GLY A 52 -9.94 6.56 -2.50
N PHE A 53 -8.90 7.34 -2.78
CA PHE A 53 -8.61 7.86 -4.11
C PHE A 53 -8.40 6.75 -5.16
N LEU A 54 -7.70 5.67 -4.79
CA LEU A 54 -7.44 4.55 -5.70
C LEU A 54 -8.69 3.72 -6.02
N PHE A 55 -9.62 3.59 -5.06
CA PHE A 55 -10.65 2.55 -5.11
C PHE A 55 -12.09 3.08 -5.01
N GLU A 56 -12.32 4.39 -4.89
CA GLU A 56 -13.65 4.97 -4.70
C GLU A 56 -14.64 4.66 -5.83
N GLU A 57 -14.17 4.45 -7.06
CA GLU A 57 -14.99 4.06 -8.21
C GLU A 57 -15.28 2.56 -8.26
N ILE A 58 -14.55 1.76 -7.48
CA ILE A 58 -14.61 0.29 -7.52
C ILE A 58 -15.39 -0.24 -6.31
N TYR A 59 -15.11 0.28 -5.10
CA TYR A 59 -15.59 -0.27 -3.83
C TYR A 59 -16.33 0.78 -2.99
N ASP A 60 -17.47 0.40 -2.41
CA ASP A 60 -18.21 1.25 -1.45
C ASP A 60 -17.43 1.52 -0.17
N PHE A 61 -16.58 0.57 0.24
CA PHE A 61 -15.75 0.68 1.43
C PHE A 61 -14.40 1.39 1.21
N ALA A 62 -14.17 1.99 0.03
CA ALA A 62 -12.93 2.70 -0.25
C ALA A 62 -12.67 3.78 0.84
N GLY A 63 -11.42 3.86 1.31
CA GLY A 63 -11.01 4.66 2.47
C GLY A 63 -11.57 4.26 3.85
N GLN A 64 -12.46 3.27 3.97
CA GLN A 64 -13.14 2.94 5.23
C GLN A 64 -12.52 1.75 5.97
N ILE A 65 -12.53 1.80 7.31
CA ILE A 65 -12.11 0.68 8.16
C ILE A 65 -13.02 -0.53 7.91
N ARG A 66 -12.44 -1.71 7.71
CA ARG A 66 -13.18 -2.96 7.53
C ARG A 66 -14.03 -3.33 8.75
N THR A 67 -15.15 -3.98 8.49
CA THR A 67 -16.12 -4.44 9.51
C THR A 67 -16.01 -5.94 9.82
N VAL A 68 -15.14 -6.67 9.10
CA VAL A 68 -14.92 -8.10 9.27
C VAL A 68 -13.46 -8.40 9.64
N ASN A 69 -13.23 -9.51 10.34
CA ASN A 69 -11.87 -10.01 10.60
C ASN A 69 -11.29 -10.65 9.34
N LEU A 70 -9.98 -10.48 9.12
CA LEU A 70 -9.26 -11.00 7.97
C LEU A 70 -8.08 -11.87 8.42
N SER A 71 -7.67 -12.77 7.52
CA SER A 71 -6.45 -13.57 7.66
C SER A 71 -5.83 -13.81 6.29
N LYS A 72 -4.49 -13.95 6.24
CA LYS A 72 -3.74 -14.40 5.06
C LYS A 72 -2.82 -15.53 5.50
N GLY A 73 -2.93 -16.68 4.84
CA GLY A 73 -2.32 -17.92 5.34
C GLY A 73 -2.77 -18.21 6.78
N ASN A 74 -1.81 -18.44 7.67
CA ASN A 74 -2.07 -18.69 9.10
C ASN A 74 -2.08 -17.40 9.95
N PHE A 75 -1.80 -16.24 9.36
CA PHE A 75 -1.74 -14.98 10.09
C PHE A 75 -3.12 -14.32 10.15
N ARG A 76 -3.56 -13.96 11.36
CA ARG A 76 -4.78 -13.19 11.60
C ARG A 76 -4.40 -11.73 11.85
N PHE A 77 -4.93 -10.83 11.02
CA PHE A 77 -4.74 -9.40 11.20
C PHE A 77 -5.47 -8.89 12.46
N ALA A 78 -5.21 -7.64 12.85
CA ALA A 78 -5.81 -7.04 14.04
C ALA A 78 -7.35 -7.25 14.10
N PRO A 79 -7.90 -7.77 15.20
CA PRO A 79 -9.35 -7.91 15.33
C PRO A 79 -10.06 -6.56 15.16
N VAL A 80 -11.20 -6.53 14.47
CA VAL A 80 -11.97 -5.29 14.20
C VAL A 80 -12.24 -4.49 15.49
N MET A 81 -12.53 -5.18 16.60
CA MET A 81 -12.78 -4.55 17.90
C MET A 81 -11.62 -3.69 18.42
N TYR A 82 -10.38 -3.96 18.00
CA TYR A 82 -9.19 -3.21 18.41
C TYR A 82 -8.63 -2.33 17.30
N LEU A 83 -9.12 -2.46 16.06
CA LEU A 83 -8.51 -1.87 14.87
C LEU A 83 -8.41 -0.34 14.96
N SER A 84 -9.45 0.35 15.45
CA SER A 84 -9.40 1.80 15.66
C SER A 84 -8.32 2.22 16.67
N ALA A 85 -8.11 1.44 17.74
CA ALA A 85 -7.06 1.71 18.72
C ALA A 85 -5.66 1.42 18.14
N SER A 86 -5.50 0.33 17.39
CA SER A 86 -4.26 -0.01 16.69
C SER A 86 -3.83 1.11 15.73
N LEU A 87 -4.75 1.66 14.93
CA LEU A 87 -4.44 2.76 14.00
C LEU A 87 -4.01 4.03 14.73
N LYS A 88 -4.68 4.38 15.84
CA LYS A 88 -4.27 5.51 16.69
C LYS A 88 -2.89 5.32 17.29
N ASN A 89 -2.49 4.08 17.58
CA ASN A 89 -1.14 3.77 18.05
C ASN A 89 -0.12 3.92 16.92
N VAL A 90 -0.41 3.40 15.72
CA VAL A 90 0.44 3.56 14.54
C VAL A 90 0.70 5.05 14.27
N ASP A 91 -0.32 5.91 14.32
CA ASP A 91 -0.16 7.36 14.12
C ASP A 91 0.89 8.00 15.06
N ARG A 92 1.03 7.48 16.29
CA ARG A 92 1.94 7.98 17.32
C ARG A 92 3.34 7.35 17.27
N MET A 93 3.54 6.30 16.46
CA MET A 93 4.84 5.65 16.37
C MET A 93 5.90 6.61 15.80
N PRO A 94 7.15 6.52 16.28
CA PRO A 94 8.24 7.32 15.75
C PRO A 94 8.53 6.94 14.30
N GLN A 95 9.11 7.86 13.54
CA GLN A 95 9.34 7.71 12.10
C GLN A 95 10.55 8.52 11.57
N ARG A 96 11.52 8.83 12.43
CA ARG A 96 12.66 9.71 12.09
C ARG A 96 13.84 8.96 11.47
N THR A 97 13.84 7.63 11.54
CA THR A 97 14.87 6.78 10.96
C THR A 97 14.24 5.72 10.08
N PHE A 98 15.04 5.15 9.18
CA PHE A 98 14.61 4.04 8.33
C PHE A 98 14.03 2.88 9.17
N ASP A 99 14.72 2.49 10.25
CA ASP A 99 14.27 1.37 11.08
C ASP A 99 12.89 1.66 11.73
N GLN A 100 12.69 2.88 12.24
CA GLN A 100 11.41 3.31 12.80
C GLN A 100 10.29 3.35 11.76
N ILE A 101 10.59 3.82 10.55
CA ILE A 101 9.62 3.86 9.44
C ILE A 101 9.18 2.45 9.05
N VAL A 102 10.13 1.50 8.94
CA VAL A 102 9.80 0.12 8.60
C VAL A 102 9.04 -0.57 9.73
N GLU A 103 9.39 -0.35 10.99
CA GLU A 103 8.61 -0.83 12.14
C GLU A 103 7.15 -0.33 12.08
N LYS A 104 6.98 0.97 11.79
CA LYS A 104 5.66 1.59 11.64
C LYS A 104 4.87 1.01 10.45
N TYR A 105 5.55 0.71 9.35
CA TYR A 105 4.97 0.04 8.19
C TYR A 105 4.50 -1.38 8.50
N VAL A 106 5.29 -2.13 9.27
CA VAL A 106 4.96 -3.49 9.72
C VAL A 106 3.73 -3.47 10.64
N GLU A 107 3.68 -2.57 11.63
CA GLU A 107 2.52 -2.41 12.52
C GLU A 107 1.25 -2.03 11.75
N LEU A 108 1.38 -1.17 10.73
CA LEU A 108 0.26 -0.84 9.86
C LEU A 108 -0.22 -2.06 9.05
N ASN A 109 0.70 -2.94 8.62
CA ASN A 109 0.36 -4.15 7.87
C ASN A 109 -0.36 -5.17 8.77
N ILE A 110 0.03 -5.25 10.04
CA ILE A 110 -0.64 -6.06 11.06
C ILE A 110 -2.07 -5.52 11.32
N ALA A 111 -2.23 -4.20 11.38
CA ALA A 111 -3.54 -3.56 11.52
C ALA A 111 -4.45 -3.90 10.32
N HIS A 112 -3.92 -3.81 9.10
CA HIS A 112 -4.58 -4.19 7.85
C HIS A 112 -6.00 -3.59 7.72
N PRO A 113 -6.10 -2.24 7.66
CA PRO A 113 -7.34 -1.53 7.97
C PRO A 113 -8.47 -1.72 6.96
N PHE A 114 -8.18 -2.06 5.71
CA PHE A 114 -9.18 -2.12 4.64
C PHE A 114 -9.60 -3.55 4.32
N ARG A 115 -10.75 -3.70 3.65
CA ARG A 115 -11.26 -5.02 3.24
C ARG A 115 -10.45 -5.65 2.11
N GLU A 116 -9.89 -4.83 1.23
CA GLU A 116 -9.05 -5.19 0.09
C GLU A 116 -8.09 -4.02 -0.21
N GLY A 117 -7.05 -4.19 -1.02
CA GLY A 117 -6.23 -3.05 -1.49
C GLY A 117 -5.20 -2.51 -0.48
N ASN A 118 -5.00 -3.18 0.65
CA ASN A 118 -4.05 -2.77 1.70
C ASN A 118 -2.61 -2.64 1.16
N GLY A 119 -2.06 -3.69 0.54
CA GLY A 119 -0.66 -3.71 0.09
C GLY A 119 -0.32 -2.55 -0.85
N ARG A 120 -1.13 -2.33 -1.89
CA ARG A 120 -0.92 -1.27 -2.88
C ARG A 120 -0.97 0.13 -2.27
N SER A 121 -1.97 0.40 -1.43
CA SER A 121 -2.12 1.70 -0.76
C SER A 121 -1.01 1.95 0.25
N MET A 122 -0.62 0.91 0.99
CA MET A 122 0.41 1.00 2.02
C MET A 122 1.81 1.23 1.43
N ARG A 123 2.12 0.67 0.25
CA ARG A 123 3.40 0.92 -0.42
C ARG A 123 3.53 2.38 -0.87
N LEU A 124 2.46 2.98 -1.41
CA LEU A 124 2.41 4.42 -1.70
C LEU A 124 2.54 5.27 -0.42
N TRP A 125 1.87 4.85 0.65
CA TRP A 125 1.99 5.51 1.96
C TRP A 125 3.42 5.42 2.53
N LEU A 126 4.10 4.29 2.34
CA LEU A 126 5.49 4.08 2.76
C LEU A 126 6.43 5.00 1.98
N ASP A 127 6.30 5.08 0.66
CA ASP A 127 7.11 5.99 -0.16
C ASP A 127 6.87 7.45 0.22
N HIS A 128 5.63 7.85 0.49
CA HIS A 128 5.33 9.20 1.00
C HIS A 128 6.03 9.48 2.33
N LEU A 129 6.00 8.52 3.25
CA LEU A 129 6.65 8.64 4.56
C LEU A 129 8.19 8.71 4.43
N LEU A 130 8.80 7.83 3.64
CA LEU A 130 10.23 7.84 3.38
C LEU A 130 10.67 9.15 2.70
N LYS A 131 9.88 9.66 1.74
CA LYS A 131 10.15 10.91 1.04
C LYS A 131 10.15 12.09 2.01
N ALA A 132 9.15 12.17 2.89
CA ALA A 132 8.99 13.26 3.84
C ALA A 132 10.07 13.28 4.94
N GLU A 133 10.47 12.11 5.45
CA GLU A 133 11.39 12.02 6.60
C GLU A 133 12.85 11.88 6.19
N LEU A 134 13.13 11.19 5.08
CA LEU A 134 14.50 10.82 4.68
C LEU A 134 14.90 11.37 3.29
N GLY A 135 13.97 11.94 2.53
CA GLY A 135 14.25 12.36 1.15
C GLY A 135 14.59 11.18 0.23
N GLN A 136 13.99 10.01 0.50
CA GLN A 136 14.20 8.78 -0.27
C GLN A 136 12.87 8.09 -0.58
N VAL A 137 12.84 7.24 -1.60
CA VAL A 137 11.73 6.34 -1.91
C VAL A 137 12.28 4.95 -2.24
N VAL A 138 11.41 3.94 -2.32
CA VAL A 138 11.79 2.58 -2.72
C VAL A 138 11.72 2.46 -4.24
N ASP A 139 12.81 2.01 -4.88
CA ASP A 139 12.74 1.45 -6.23
C ASP A 139 12.19 0.02 -6.16
N TRP A 140 10.86 -0.11 -6.18
CA TRP A 140 10.19 -1.41 -6.11
C TRP A 140 10.57 -2.37 -7.24
N SER A 141 11.20 -1.88 -8.31
CA SER A 141 11.74 -2.76 -9.36
C SER A 141 13.02 -3.49 -8.99
N GLN A 142 13.66 -3.10 -7.89
CA GLN A 142 14.82 -3.78 -7.30
C GLN A 142 14.43 -4.70 -6.14
N VAL A 143 13.14 -4.74 -5.77
CA VAL A 143 12.62 -5.61 -4.73
C VAL A 143 11.97 -6.82 -5.40
N ASP A 144 12.53 -8.01 -5.19
CA ASP A 144 11.93 -9.23 -5.70
C ASP A 144 10.57 -9.49 -5.03
N LYS A 145 9.61 -10.03 -5.81
CA LYS A 145 8.25 -10.28 -5.34
C LYS A 145 8.21 -11.32 -4.22
N GLU A 146 8.89 -12.44 -4.40
CA GLU A 146 8.85 -13.54 -3.44
C GLU A 146 9.60 -13.15 -2.17
N ASP A 147 10.76 -12.50 -2.31
CA ASP A 147 11.50 -11.97 -1.15
C ASP A 147 10.67 -10.97 -0.35
N TYR A 148 9.96 -10.05 -1.02
CA TYR A 148 9.07 -9.11 -0.36
C TYR A 148 7.91 -9.80 0.37
N LEU A 149 7.23 -10.74 -0.30
CA LEU A 149 6.08 -11.42 0.30
C LEU A 149 6.49 -12.27 1.51
N LEU A 150 7.60 -13.02 1.41
CA LEU A 150 8.16 -13.79 2.53
C LEU A 150 8.61 -12.88 3.68
N ALA A 151 9.25 -11.76 3.37
CA ALA A 151 9.65 -10.78 4.37
C ALA A 151 8.45 -10.16 5.10
N MET A 152 7.37 -9.85 4.38
CA MET A 152 6.13 -9.33 4.98
C MET A 152 5.41 -10.38 5.84
N GLU A 153 5.39 -11.64 5.43
CA GLU A 153 4.86 -12.75 6.25
C GLU A 153 5.65 -12.94 7.55
N ARG A 154 6.98 -12.76 7.49
CA ARG A 154 7.87 -12.86 8.65
C ARG A 154 7.79 -11.65 9.59
N SER A 155 7.47 -10.48 9.04
CA SER A 155 7.55 -9.18 9.71
C SER A 155 6.85 -9.06 11.08
N PRO A 156 5.70 -9.72 11.36
CA PRO A 156 5.09 -9.66 12.69
C PRO A 156 5.88 -10.35 13.80
N ILE A 157 6.83 -11.22 13.42
CA ILE A 157 7.73 -11.91 14.35
C ILE A 157 9.07 -11.19 14.42
N ARG A 158 9.60 -10.80 13.26
CA ARG A 158 10.86 -10.07 13.13
C ARG A 158 10.89 -9.34 11.79
N ASP A 159 11.30 -8.07 11.81
CA ASP A 159 11.29 -7.18 10.65
C ASP A 159 12.65 -7.07 9.93
N THR A 160 13.62 -7.91 10.29
CA THR A 160 14.99 -7.84 9.75
C THR A 160 15.01 -8.06 8.24
N GLU A 161 14.23 -9.03 7.76
CA GLU A 161 14.13 -9.41 6.36
C GLU A 161 13.52 -8.26 5.53
N ILE A 162 12.42 -7.65 6.00
CA ILE A 162 11.78 -6.53 5.29
C ILE A 162 12.66 -5.27 5.32
N LYS A 163 13.33 -5.00 6.45
CA LYS A 163 14.34 -3.92 6.53
C LYS A 163 15.47 -4.14 5.54
N HIS A 164 15.95 -5.38 5.38
CA HIS A 164 17.03 -5.70 4.44
C HIS A 164 16.64 -5.41 2.98
N VAL A 165 15.53 -5.99 2.51
CA VAL A 165 15.12 -5.86 1.11
C VAL A 165 14.77 -4.42 0.73
N LEU A 166 14.10 -3.69 1.63
CA LEU A 166 13.74 -2.28 1.37
C LEU A 166 14.98 -1.37 1.38
N LYS A 167 15.92 -1.60 2.30
CA LYS A 167 17.11 -0.75 2.43
C LYS A 167 18.01 -0.81 1.21
N GLN A 168 18.10 -1.97 0.56
CA GLN A 168 18.88 -2.16 -0.68
C GLN A 168 18.26 -1.45 -1.89
N ALA A 169 16.94 -1.20 -1.86
CA ALA A 169 16.19 -0.58 -2.93
C ALA A 169 15.94 0.93 -2.74
N LEU A 170 16.47 1.55 -1.67
CA LEU A 170 16.29 2.98 -1.45
C LEU A 170 17.02 3.83 -2.50
N THR A 171 16.34 4.86 -3.00
CA THR A 171 16.91 5.85 -3.92
C THR A 171 16.53 7.27 -3.51
N LYS A 172 17.35 8.25 -3.89
CA LYS A 172 17.09 9.69 -3.70
C LYS A 172 16.33 10.33 -4.86
N ASP A 173 15.99 9.54 -5.88
CA ASP A 173 15.33 10.04 -7.09
C ASP A 173 13.81 10.23 -6.91
N ILE A 174 13.45 11.01 -5.89
CA ILE A 174 12.09 11.13 -5.34
C ILE A 174 11.08 11.87 -6.24
N HIS A 175 11.55 12.48 -7.32
CA HIS A 175 10.72 13.19 -8.30
C HIS A 175 10.68 12.50 -9.67
N ASN A 176 11.31 11.32 -9.79
CA ASN A 176 11.35 10.60 -11.06
C ASN A 176 10.01 9.90 -11.33
N ARG A 177 9.28 10.47 -12.29
CA ARG A 177 8.00 9.93 -12.75
C ARG A 177 8.10 8.49 -13.26
N HIS A 178 9.14 8.17 -14.04
CA HIS A 178 9.31 6.81 -14.58
C HIS A 178 9.57 5.79 -13.46
N LEU A 179 10.40 6.15 -12.47
CA LEU A 179 10.60 5.35 -11.27
C LEU A 179 9.28 5.09 -10.53
N TYR A 180 8.46 6.13 -10.35
CA TYR A 180 7.15 6.01 -9.71
C TYR A 180 6.22 5.07 -10.48
N MET A 181 6.03 5.25 -11.79
CA MET A 181 5.15 4.41 -12.60
C MET A 181 5.60 2.95 -12.59
N LYS A 182 6.92 2.72 -12.73
CA LYS A 182 7.51 1.38 -12.62
C LYS A 182 7.25 0.78 -11.23
N GLY A 183 7.33 1.60 -10.18
CA GLY A 183 7.03 1.18 -8.81
C GLY A 183 5.56 0.79 -8.61
N VAL A 184 4.63 1.54 -9.20
CA VAL A 184 3.21 1.18 -9.26
C VAL A 184 3.03 -0.18 -9.95
N ASP A 185 3.66 -0.39 -11.11
CA ASP A 185 3.54 -1.66 -11.82
C ASP A 185 4.04 -2.87 -11.00
N HIS A 186 5.19 -2.73 -10.32
CA HIS A 186 5.72 -3.81 -9.45
C HIS A 186 4.85 -4.04 -8.22
N SER A 187 4.36 -2.95 -7.60
CA SER A 187 3.42 -3.01 -6.48
C SER A 187 2.14 -3.77 -6.84
N TYR A 188 1.63 -3.63 -8.07
CA TYR A 188 0.46 -4.35 -8.56
C TYR A 188 0.80 -5.81 -8.91
N TYR A 189 1.97 -6.06 -9.50
CA TYR A 189 2.46 -7.41 -9.81
C TYR A 189 2.60 -8.29 -8.56
N TYR A 190 2.98 -7.72 -7.41
CA TYR A 190 3.01 -8.45 -6.14
C TYR A 190 1.65 -9.03 -5.76
N GLU A 191 0.56 -8.33 -6.09
CA GLU A 191 -0.81 -8.74 -5.80
C GLU A 191 -1.48 -9.50 -6.97
N GLY A 192 -0.72 -9.80 -8.05
CA GLY A 192 -1.21 -10.60 -9.19
C GLY A 192 -1.81 -9.80 -10.36
N TYR A 193 -1.61 -8.48 -10.39
CA TYR A 193 -2.07 -7.61 -11.47
C TYR A 193 -0.93 -7.25 -12.42
N SER A 194 -1.11 -7.48 -13.73
CA SER A 194 -0.03 -7.31 -14.72
C SER A 194 -0.51 -7.03 -16.14
N LEU A 195 -1.75 -6.58 -16.32
CA LEU A 195 -2.35 -6.40 -17.65
C LEU A 195 -2.06 -5.03 -18.26
N TYR A 196 -1.91 -4.01 -17.42
CA TYR A 196 -1.68 -2.63 -17.87
C TYR A 196 -0.34 -2.13 -17.35
N LYS A 197 0.30 -1.26 -18.10
CA LYS A 197 1.41 -0.46 -17.60
C LYS A 197 0.88 0.88 -17.12
N ALA A 198 1.30 1.32 -15.93
CA ALA A 198 0.84 2.58 -15.36
C ALA A 198 1.18 3.79 -16.24
N GLU A 199 2.30 3.75 -16.98
CA GLU A 199 2.73 4.83 -17.87
C GLU A 199 1.83 5.03 -19.10
N ASP A 200 1.17 3.96 -19.55
CA ASP A 200 0.37 3.91 -20.80
C ASP A 200 -1.13 4.21 -20.57
N LEU A 201 -1.55 4.34 -19.31
CA LEU A 201 -2.94 4.62 -18.92
C LEU A 201 -3.28 6.12 -18.93
#